data_AF-A0A832UVZ0-F1
#
_entry.id   AF-A0A832UVZ0-F1
#
_cell.length_a   1.000
_cell.length_b   1.000
_cell.length_c   1.000
_cell.angle_alpha   90.00
_cell.angle_beta   90.00
_cell.angle_gamma   90.00
#
_symmetry.space_group_name_H-M   'P 1'
#
loop_
_entity.id
_entity.type
_entity.pdbx_description
1 polymer ?
#
loop_
_entity_poly.entity_id
_entity_poly.type
_entity_poly.pdbx_seq_one_letter_code
_entity_poly.pdbx_strand_id
1 'polypeptide(L)' 'MEMNDPLRREEKKEPSPDRDKSGPASPDTSRPGRDSLLKRMKKVDPKQSEKYKQRTGQ' A
#
# COMPACT_ATOMS: atom_id res chain seq x y z
N MET A 1 5.06 -15.54 -36.59
CA MET A 1 6.31 -15.10 -35.94
C MET A 1 5.95 -14.22 -34.76
N GLU A 2 6.31 -14.65 -33.56
CA GLU A 2 6.17 -13.86 -32.34
C GLU A 2 7.16 -12.68 -32.43
N MET A 3 6.65 -11.45 -32.56
CA MET A 3 7.50 -10.27 -32.60
C MET A 3 7.92 -9.92 -31.18
N ASN A 4 9.17 -10.24 -30.81
CA ASN A 4 9.77 -9.70 -29.60
C ASN A 4 10.15 -8.24 -29.83
N ASP A 5 9.48 -7.34 -29.11
CA ASP A 5 9.71 -5.90 -29.17
C ASP A 5 11.10 -5.56 -28.59
N PRO A 6 12.02 -4.98 -29.39
CA PRO A 6 13.40 -4.72 -28.97
C PRO A 6 13.52 -3.64 -27.88
N LEU A 7 12.43 -2.94 -27.52
CA LEU A 7 12.40 -1.97 -26.42
C LEU A 7 12.06 -2.60 -25.07
N ARG A 8 11.67 -3.88 -25.04
CA ARG A 8 11.43 -4.60 -23.78
C ARG A 8 12.76 -4.90 -23.11
N ARG A 9 13.32 -3.90 -22.42
CA ARG A 9 14.36 -4.10 -21.41
C ARG A 9 13.75 -5.01 -20.35
N GLU A 10 14.23 -6.24 -20.28
CA GLU A 10 13.89 -7.15 -19.20
C GLU A 10 14.32 -6.50 -17.89
N GLU A 11 13.35 -5.94 -17.16
CA GLU A 11 13.55 -5.43 -15.83
C GLU A 11 14.04 -6.61 -15.00
N LYS A 12 15.33 -6.60 -14.64
CA LYS A 12 15.86 -7.53 -13.66
C LYS A 12 15.05 -7.33 -12.39
N LYS A 13 14.10 -8.25 -12.12
CA LYS A 13 13.51 -8.38 -10.79
C LYS A 13 14.66 -8.73 -9.87
N GLU A 14 15.15 -7.74 -9.13
CA GLU A 14 16.06 -8.03 -8.04
C GLU A 14 15.39 -9.07 -7.13
N PRO A 15 16.09 -10.14 -6.74
CA PRO A 15 15.55 -11.05 -5.76
C PRO A 15 15.24 -10.22 -4.51
N SER A 16 13.97 -10.22 -4.10
CA SER A 16 13.60 -9.66 -2.79
C SER A 16 14.54 -10.27 -1.75
N PRO A 17 15.12 -9.46 -0.85
CA PRO A 17 16.06 -9.98 0.13
C PRO A 17 15.40 -11.13 0.88
N ASP A 18 16.09 -12.26 0.88
CA ASP A 18 15.69 -13.47 1.59
C ASP A 18 15.41 -13.05 3.04
N ARG A 19 14.13 -13.04 3.41
CA ARG A 19 13.70 -12.70 4.78
C ARG A 19 13.94 -13.93 5.63
N ASP A 20 15.22 -14.28 5.77
CA ASP A 20 15.70 -15.24 6.75
C ASP A 20 15.09 -14.86 8.10
N LYS A 21 14.40 -15.86 8.66
CA LYS A 21 13.57 -15.80 9.87
C LYS A 21 14.44 -15.66 11.14
N SER A 22 15.52 -14.90 11.09
CA SER A 22 16.52 -14.74 12.14
C SER A 22 16.62 -13.28 12.60
N GLY A 23 15.47 -12.63 12.72
CA GLY A 23 15.32 -11.30 13.32
C GLY A 23 13.95 -11.18 14.00
N PRO A 24 13.80 -10.25 14.95
CA PRO A 24 12.50 -10.01 15.57
C PRO A 24 11.45 -9.76 14.48
N ALA A 25 10.28 -10.38 14.63
CA ALA A 25 9.18 -10.21 13.70
C ALA A 25 8.91 -8.70 13.50
N SER A 26 8.65 -8.29 12.25
CA SER A 26 8.20 -6.93 12.00
C SER A 26 7.01 -6.63 12.91
N PRO A 27 7.01 -5.48 13.62
CA PRO A 27 5.96 -5.18 14.58
C PRO A 27 4.61 -5.28 13.90
N ASP A 28 3.63 -5.82 14.62
CA ASP A 28 2.28 -5.95 14.13
C ASP A 28 1.78 -4.57 13.67
N THR A 29 1.66 -4.41 12.35
CA THR A 29 1.25 -3.13 11.74
C THR A 29 -0.26 -2.97 11.77
N SER A 30 -0.99 -3.80 12.53
CA SER A 30 -2.37 -3.52 12.92
C SER A 30 -2.35 -2.33 13.88
N ARG A 31 -2.08 -1.16 13.31
CA ARG A 31 -2.30 0.12 13.97
C ARG A 31 -3.75 0.10 14.46
N PRO A 32 -4.00 0.27 15.76
CA PRO A 32 -5.36 0.26 16.27
C PRO A 32 -6.18 1.29 15.48
N GLY A 33 -7.16 0.77 14.73
CA GLY A 33 -8.07 1.58 13.91
C GLY A 33 -7.65 1.86 12.46
N ARG A 34 -6.88 0.97 11.80
CA ARG A 34 -6.67 1.02 10.33
C ARG A 34 -7.99 1.17 9.56
N ASP A 35 -9.06 0.52 10.05
CA ASP A 35 -10.41 0.55 9.47
C ASP A 35 -11.27 1.75 9.94
N SER A 36 -10.71 2.67 10.72
CA SER A 36 -11.46 3.76 11.38
C SER A 36 -11.01 5.16 10.96
N LEU A 37 -10.19 5.30 9.91
CA LEU A 37 -9.69 6.61 9.47
C LEU A 37 -10.85 7.57 9.16
N LEU A 38 -11.80 7.18 8.31
CA LEU A 38 -12.98 8.00 7.98
C LEU A 38 -13.81 8.34 9.21
N LYS A 39 -13.97 7.39 10.15
CA LYS A 39 -14.71 7.62 11.41
C LYS A 39 -14.03 8.65 12.30
N ARG A 40 -12.69 8.64 12.37
CA ARG A 40 -11.92 9.64 13.13
C ARG A 40 -11.88 10.98 12.40
N MET A 41 -11.68 10.97 11.09
CA MET A 41 -11.75 12.18 10.26
C MET A 41 -13.11 12.85 10.42
N LYS A 42 -14.22 12.11 10.40
CA LYS A 42 -15.57 12.68 10.59
C LYS A 42 -15.76 13.34 11.96
N LYS A 43 -15.13 12.80 13.02
CA LYS A 43 -15.17 13.40 14.36
C LYS A 43 -14.37 14.71 14.44
N VAL A 44 -13.26 14.81 13.70
CA VAL A 44 -12.38 15.99 13.69
C VAL A 44 -12.91 17.04 12.72
N ASP A 45 -13.18 16.64 11.48
CA ASP A 45 -13.75 17.46 10.42
C ASP A 45 -14.59 16.60 9.43
N PRO A 46 -15.93 16.68 9.50
CA PRO A 46 -16.83 15.99 8.58
C PRO A 46 -16.61 16.33 7.10
N LYS A 47 -16.20 17.56 6.77
CA LYS A 47 -16.01 17.98 5.38
C LYS A 47 -14.77 17.33 4.79
N GLN A 48 -13.72 17.16 5.59
CA GLN A 48 -12.50 16.48 5.15
C GLN A 48 -12.72 14.97 4.98
N SER A 49 -13.53 14.33 5.82
CA SER A 49 -13.86 12.91 5.60
C SER A 49 -14.58 12.69 4.28
N GLU A 50 -15.52 13.55 3.92
CA GLU A 50 -16.24 13.45 2.64
C GLU A 50 -15.32 13.69 1.45
N LYS A 51 -14.46 14.72 1.50
CA LYS A 51 -13.47 14.99 0.44
C LYS A 51 -12.51 13.82 0.24
N TYR A 52 -12.02 13.24 1.33
CA TYR A 52 -11.12 12.09 1.27
C TYR A 52 -11.81 10.87 0.65
N LYS A 53 -13.07 10.60 1.04
CA LYS A 53 -13.90 9.55 0.47
C LYS A 53 -14.03 9.68 -1.05
N GLN A 54 -14.41 10.88 -1.51
CA GLN A 54 -14.53 11.18 -2.95
C GLN A 54 -13.20 11.08 -3.70
N ARG A 55 -12.10 11.51 -3.08
CA ARG A 55 -10.76 11.51 -3.71
C ARG A 55 -10.13 10.12 -3.80
N THR A 56 -10.32 9.31 -2.77
CA THR A 56 -9.66 8.00 -2.64
C THR A 56 -10.53 6.84 -3.13
N GLY A 57 -11.83 7.06 -3.34
CA GLY A 57 -12.78 6.00 -3.69
C GLY A 57 -13.01 5.01 -2.55
N GLN A 58 -12.65 5.40 -1.32
CA GLN A 58 -12.84 4.61 -0.10
C GLN A 58 -14.29 4.62 0.38
#